data_AF-E3MBL6-F1
#
_entry.id   AF-E3MBL6-F1
#
_cell.length_a   1.000
_cell.length_b   1.000
_cell.length_c   1.000
_cell.angle_alpha   90.00
_cell.angle_beta   90.00
_cell.angle_gamma   90.00
#
_symmetry.space_group_name_H-M   'P 1'
#
loop_
_entity.id
_entity.type
_entity.pdbx_description
1 polymer ?
#
loop_
_entity_poly.entity_id
_entity_poly.type
_entity_poly.pdbx_seq_one_letter_code
_entity_poly.pdbx_strand_id
1 'polypeptide(L)'
;MSVYATVLKNQEDKQLEECHEWVNLFLKDFGPDDIFFDAEFEISNGKLKWDEHETILHYNALKNNGLRPLSIYTDPWPFHAKQGNIGDCWLIAPLMTIARKRKLLEWLFPLNNFSLKHGLFLVRLVL
;
A
#
# COMPACT_ATOMS: atom_id res chain seq x y z
N MET A 1 -17.09 23.09 9.26
CA MET A 1 -15.64 22.86 9.07
C MET A 1 -14.95 24.22 8.97
N SER A 2 -13.76 24.37 9.53
CA SER A 2 -12.96 25.61 9.44
C SER A 2 -12.43 25.81 8.02
N VAL A 3 -12.27 27.07 7.58
CA VAL A 3 -11.66 27.42 6.27
C VAL A 3 -10.31 26.73 6.08
N TYR A 4 -9.51 26.65 7.13
CA TYR A 4 -8.21 25.95 7.12
C TYR A 4 -8.34 24.45 6.83
N ALA A 5 -9.34 23.77 7.40
CA ALA A 5 -9.57 22.35 7.14
C ALA A 5 -10.00 22.08 5.69
N THR A 6 -10.73 23.02 5.08
CA THR A 6 -11.11 22.94 3.67
C THR A 6 -9.91 23.15 2.75
N VAL A 7 -9.03 24.10 3.05
CA VAL A 7 -7.82 24.38 2.25
C VAL A 7 -6.86 23.20 2.28
N LEU A 8 -6.60 22.63 3.47
CA LEU A 8 -5.74 21.45 3.61
C LEU A 8 -6.28 20.25 2.83
N LYS A 9 -7.58 19.98 2.95
CA LYS A 9 -8.21 18.88 2.21
C LYS A 9 -8.08 19.08 0.69
N ASN A 10 -8.32 20.28 0.19
CA ASN A 10 -8.18 20.58 -1.24
C ASN A 10 -6.74 20.39 -1.75
N GLN A 11 -5.74 20.70 -0.92
CA GLN A 11 -4.33 20.51 -1.27
C GLN A 11 -3.94 19.02 -1.29
N GLU A 12 -4.41 18.23 -0.32
CA GLU A 12 -4.19 16.78 -0.27
C GLU A 12 -4.90 16.04 -1.42
N ASP A 13 -6.11 16.46 -1.77
CA ASP A 13 -6.85 15.90 -2.90
C ASP A 13 -6.11 16.20 -4.23
N LYS A 14 -5.57 17.41 -4.39
CA LYS A 14 -4.74 17.80 -5.55
C LYS A 14 -3.45 16.97 -5.66
N GLN A 15 -2.76 16.74 -4.55
CA GLN A 15 -1.56 15.90 -4.54
C GLN A 15 -1.86 14.45 -4.94
N LEU A 16 -3.00 13.90 -4.51
CA LEU A 16 -3.40 12.56 -4.93
C LEU A 16 -3.66 12.48 -6.43
N GLU A 17 -4.37 13.46 -6.98
CA GLU A 17 -4.65 13.53 -8.42
C GLU A 17 -3.34 13.58 -9.21
N GLU A 18 -2.41 14.46 -8.82
CA GLU A 18 -1.09 14.56 -9.43
C GLU A 18 -0.30 13.24 -9.34
N CYS A 19 -0.35 12.55 -8.19
CA CYS A 19 0.27 11.23 -8.03
C CYS A 19 -0.37 10.18 -8.95
N HIS A 20 -1.71 10.14 -9.04
CA HIS A 20 -2.41 9.23 -9.94
C HIS A 20 -2.08 9.50 -11.40
N GLU A 21 -2.02 10.77 -11.82
CA GLU A 21 -1.60 11.15 -13.16
C GLU A 21 -0.17 10.72 -13.45
N TRP A 22 0.75 10.97 -12.52
CA TRP A 22 2.15 10.57 -12.66
C TRP A 22 2.29 9.04 -12.78
N VAL A 23 1.61 8.28 -11.92
CA VAL A 23 1.61 6.81 -12.01
C VAL A 23 1.02 6.36 -13.34
N ASN A 24 -0.09 6.94 -13.80
CA ASN A 24 -0.68 6.60 -15.09
C ASN A 24 0.25 6.91 -16.26
N LEU A 25 1.03 7.99 -16.21
CA LEU A 25 2.05 8.30 -17.22
C LEU A 25 3.15 7.25 -17.23
N PHE A 26 3.66 6.88 -16.05
CA PHE A 26 4.67 5.83 -15.89
C PHE A 26 4.18 4.46 -16.38
N LEU A 27 2.92 4.11 -16.09
CA LEU A 27 2.31 2.85 -16.50
C LEU A 27 1.96 2.79 -18.00
N LYS A 28 2.11 3.88 -18.77
CA LYS A 28 1.87 3.84 -20.24
C LYS A 28 2.81 2.88 -20.95
N ASP A 29 4.02 2.73 -20.42
CA ASP A 29 5.06 1.87 -20.99
C ASP A 29 4.98 0.43 -20.45
N PHE A 30 4.04 0.14 -19.54
CA PHE A 30 3.84 -1.20 -18.99
C PHE A 30 2.99 -2.07 -19.92
N GLY A 31 3.50 -3.26 -20.20
CA GLY A 31 2.74 -4.38 -20.75
C GLY A 31 1.66 -4.90 -19.79
N PRO A 32 0.75 -5.76 -20.28
CA PRO A 32 -0.35 -6.29 -19.47
C PRO A 32 0.10 -7.12 -18.26
N ASP A 33 1.27 -7.75 -18.37
CA ASP A 33 1.84 -8.64 -17.35
C ASP A 33 3.02 -8.02 -16.59
N ASP A 34 3.38 -6.77 -16.91
CA ASP A 34 4.50 -6.09 -16.27
C ASP A 34 4.19 -5.77 -14.81
N ILE A 35 5.17 -6.02 -13.95
CA ILE A 35 5.08 -5.80 -12.51
C ILE A 35 6.11 -4.75 -12.12
N PHE A 36 5.67 -3.79 -11.31
CA PHE A 36 6.50 -2.73 -10.81
C PHE A 36 7.64 -3.28 -9.96
N PHE A 37 8.83 -2.73 -10.18
CA PHE A 37 10.02 -3.01 -9.40
C PHE A 37 10.53 -1.70 -8.80
N ASP A 38 10.58 -1.64 -7.48
CA ASP A 38 11.14 -0.51 -6.76
C ASP A 38 12.66 -0.70 -6.60
N ALA A 39 13.43 0.04 -7.40
CA ALA A 39 14.89 -0.02 -7.33
C ALA A 39 15.46 0.66 -6.07
N GLU A 40 14.70 1.54 -5.42
CA GLU A 40 15.13 2.21 -4.17
C GLU A 40 14.84 1.34 -2.94
N PHE A 41 13.85 0.46 -3.04
CA PHE A 41 13.49 -0.51 -2.01
C PHE A 41 13.85 -1.94 -2.42
N GLU A 42 15.14 -2.16 -2.70
CA GLU A 42 15.64 -3.48 -3.11
C GLU A 42 15.63 -4.47 -1.94
N ILE A 43 14.89 -5.57 -2.14
CA ILE A 43 14.89 -6.72 -1.21
C ILE A 43 16.22 -7.44 -1.41
N SER A 44 17.13 -7.32 -0.45
CA SER A 44 18.37 -8.08 -0.51
C SER A 44 18.08 -9.57 -0.34
N ASN A 45 18.76 -10.43 -1.10
CA ASN A 45 18.76 -11.88 -0.90
C ASN A 45 19.49 -12.29 0.42
N GLY A 46 19.06 -11.75 1.56
CA GLY A 46 19.51 -12.16 2.90
C GLY A 46 20.75 -11.43 3.45
N LYS A 47 20.99 -10.15 3.13
CA LYS A 47 22.17 -9.41 3.65
C LYS A 47 21.90 -8.07 4.32
N LEU A 48 20.69 -7.51 4.22
CA LEU A 48 20.34 -6.28 4.92
C LEU A 48 19.83 -6.62 6.33
N LYS A 49 20.35 -5.91 7.35
CA LYS A 49 19.97 -6.11 8.76
C LYS A 49 18.46 -6.06 9.01
N TRP A 50 17.71 -5.30 8.20
CA TRP A 50 16.28 -5.12 8.38
C TRP A 50 15.45 -6.26 7.76
N ASP A 51 16.04 -7.12 6.92
CA ASP A 51 15.41 -8.32 6.36
C ASP A 51 16.20 -9.59 6.75
N GLU A 52 16.86 -9.58 7.90
CA GLU A 52 17.66 -10.72 8.40
C GLU A 52 16.84 -12.00 8.63
N HIS A 53 15.51 -11.86 8.65
CA HIS A 53 14.56 -12.95 8.80
C HIS A 53 13.90 -13.38 7.47
N GLU A 54 14.31 -12.81 6.33
CA GLU A 54 13.75 -13.08 5.00
C GLU A 54 12.22 -12.98 4.99
N THR A 55 11.71 -11.94 5.68
CA THR A 55 10.28 -11.76 5.90
C THR A 55 9.60 -11.00 4.78
N ILE A 56 10.38 -10.34 3.91
CA ILE A 56 9.80 -9.65 2.76
C ILE A 56 9.53 -10.61 1.62
N LEU A 57 8.31 -10.52 1.09
CA LEU A 57 7.86 -11.30 -0.06
C LEU A 57 7.69 -10.40 -1.27
N HIS A 58 8.23 -10.82 -2.42
CA HIS A 58 7.95 -10.16 -3.69
C HIS A 58 6.46 -10.28 -4.05
N TYR A 59 5.93 -9.26 -4.74
CA TYR A 59 4.55 -9.24 -5.22
C TYR A 59 4.18 -10.51 -6.01
N ASN A 60 5.08 -10.99 -6.88
CA ASN A 60 4.87 -12.22 -7.65
C ASN A 60 4.75 -13.47 -6.76
N ALA A 61 5.52 -13.54 -5.67
CA ALA A 61 5.41 -14.63 -4.72
C ALA A 61 4.06 -14.60 -4.00
N LEU A 62 3.60 -13.41 -3.57
CA LEU A 62 2.28 -13.23 -2.96
C LEU A 62 1.14 -13.58 -3.92
N LYS A 63 1.22 -13.13 -5.17
CA LYS A 63 0.20 -13.35 -6.21
C LYS A 63 0.10 -14.82 -6.64
N ASN A 64 1.23 -15.51 -6.78
CA ASN A 64 1.26 -16.86 -7.36
C ASN A 64 1.25 -17.99 -6.32
N ASN A 65 1.79 -17.77 -5.12
CA ASN A 65 1.98 -18.82 -4.12
C ASN A 65 1.03 -18.69 -2.91
N GLY A 66 0.17 -17.69 -2.89
CA GLY A 66 -0.82 -17.52 -1.83
C GLY A 66 -1.82 -18.67 -1.78
N LEU A 67 -2.17 -19.12 -0.56
CA LEU A 67 -3.25 -20.10 -0.36
C LEU A 67 -4.62 -19.61 -0.88
N ARG A 68 -4.76 -18.31 -1.07
CA ARG A 68 -5.93 -17.64 -1.62
C ARG A 68 -5.49 -16.55 -2.60
N PRO A 69 -6.32 -16.21 -3.60
CA PRO A 69 -6.05 -15.08 -4.47
C PRO A 69 -5.79 -13.81 -3.68
N LEU A 70 -4.74 -13.07 -4.06
CA LEU A 70 -4.47 -11.76 -3.48
C LEU A 70 -5.65 -10.83 -3.79
N SER A 71 -6.15 -10.13 -2.77
CA SER A 71 -7.30 -9.24 -2.89
C SER A 71 -7.13 -8.01 -1.99
N ILE A 72 -7.77 -6.91 -2.39
CA ILE A 72 -7.92 -5.71 -1.58
C ILE A 72 -9.34 -5.75 -1.01
N TYR A 73 -9.46 -5.75 0.32
CA TYR A 73 -10.76 -5.77 0.98
C TYR A 73 -11.48 -4.44 0.82
N THR A 74 -12.68 -4.46 0.23
CA THR A 74 -13.56 -3.29 0.11
C THR A 74 -14.29 -2.94 1.41
N ASP A 75 -14.40 -3.90 2.33
CA ASP A 75 -14.85 -3.72 3.72
C ASP A 75 -13.88 -4.44 4.67
N PRO A 76 -12.77 -3.82 5.07
CA PRO A 76 -11.82 -4.45 5.95
C PRO A 76 -12.32 -4.50 7.40
N TRP A 77 -11.93 -5.57 8.09
CA TRP A 77 -12.19 -5.78 9.50
C TRP A 77 -10.87 -5.91 10.25
N PRO A 78 -10.84 -5.59 11.56
CA PRO A 78 -9.64 -5.65 12.39
C PRO A 78 -8.86 -6.96 12.22
N PHE A 79 -9.55 -8.10 12.16
CA PHE A 79 -8.91 -9.40 12.04
C PHE A 79 -8.19 -9.64 10.69
N HIS A 80 -8.39 -8.79 9.68
CA HIS A 80 -7.60 -8.83 8.44
C HIS A 80 -6.16 -8.34 8.65
N ALA A 81 -5.91 -7.46 9.64
CA ALA A 81 -4.57 -7.03 10.01
C ALA A 81 -4.02 -7.98 11.08
N LYS A 82 -3.48 -9.13 10.65
CA LYS A 82 -2.92 -10.15 11.56
C LYS A 82 -1.42 -9.94 11.74
N GLN A 83 -0.95 -9.99 12.98
CA GLN A 83 0.47 -9.89 13.30
C GLN A 83 1.27 -11.08 12.73
N GLY A 84 2.40 -10.77 12.10
CA GLY A 84 3.40 -11.74 11.66
C GLY A 84 4.47 -12.01 12.72
N ASN A 85 5.61 -12.58 12.32
CA ASN A 85 6.67 -12.98 13.25
C ASN A 85 7.72 -11.87 13.53
N ILE A 86 7.45 -10.61 13.13
CA ILE A 86 8.43 -9.50 13.19
C ILE A 86 8.28 -8.60 14.43
N GLY A 87 7.39 -8.92 15.37
CA GLY A 87 7.27 -8.21 16.65
C GLY A 87 6.68 -6.79 16.55
N ASP A 88 6.04 -6.44 15.45
CA ASP A 88 5.49 -5.12 15.12
C ASP A 88 4.05 -4.91 15.64
N CYS A 89 3.71 -5.48 16.81
CA CYS A 89 2.35 -5.38 17.36
C CYS A 89 1.88 -3.92 17.53
N TRP A 90 2.82 -3.00 17.77
CA TRP A 90 2.60 -1.57 17.88
C TRP A 90 2.15 -0.93 16.55
N LEU A 91 2.44 -1.54 15.40
CA LEU A 91 1.97 -1.13 14.07
C LEU A 91 0.65 -1.82 13.71
N ILE A 92 0.53 -3.11 14.03
CA ILE A 92 -0.67 -3.90 13.72
C ILE A 92 -1.90 -3.38 14.45
N ALA A 93 -1.80 -3.00 15.73
CA ALA A 93 -2.93 -2.47 16.50
C ALA A 93 -3.55 -1.18 15.90
N PRO A 94 -2.75 -0.19 15.47
CA PRO A 94 -3.24 0.92 14.65
C PRO A 94 -3.93 0.49 13.36
N LEU A 95 -3.36 -0.45 12.59
CA LEU A 95 -3.97 -0.94 11.34
C LEU A 95 -5.34 -1.60 11.59
N MET A 96 -5.44 -2.41 12.65
CA MET A 96 -6.71 -2.98 13.12
C MET A 96 -7.74 -1.88 13.43
N THR A 97 -7.31 -0.80 14.07
CA THR A 97 -8.15 0.35 14.41
C THR A 97 -8.62 1.09 13.15
N ILE A 98 -7.71 1.33 12.20
CA ILE A 98 -7.97 2.03 10.94
C ILE A 98 -8.93 1.23 10.04
N ALA A 99 -8.91 -0.11 10.09
CA ALA A 99 -9.84 -0.96 9.34
C ALA A 99 -11.32 -0.58 9.57
N ARG A 100 -11.67 -0.06 10.76
CA ARG A 100 -13.04 0.41 11.07
C ARG A 100 -13.27 1.89 10.78
N LYS A 101 -12.29 2.60 10.22
CA LYS A 101 -12.32 4.04 9.91
C LYS A 101 -12.24 4.25 8.41
N ARG A 102 -13.29 3.85 7.68
CA ARG A 102 -13.35 3.86 6.20
C ARG A 102 -12.76 5.12 5.55
N LYS A 103 -13.18 6.32 5.97
CA LYS A 103 -12.67 7.58 5.41
C LYS A 103 -11.16 7.75 5.58
N LEU A 104 -10.63 7.37 6.74
CA LEU A 104 -9.20 7.43 7.02
C LEU A 104 -8.46 6.37 6.21
N LEU A 105 -9.01 5.16 6.09
CA LEU A 105 -8.44 4.10 5.28
C LEU A 105 -8.36 4.48 3.80
N GLU A 106 -9.45 4.99 3.22
CA GLU A 106 -9.49 5.44 1.81
C GLU A 106 -8.53 6.62 1.55
N TRP A 107 -8.26 7.42 2.59
CA TRP A 107 -7.28 8.50 2.51
C TRP A 107 -5.84 7.98 2.60
N LEU A 108 -5.54 7.05 3.51
CA LEU A 108 -4.22 6.42 3.66
C LEU A 108 -3.87 5.49 2.49
N PHE A 109 -4.85 4.78 1.96
CA PHE A 109 -4.73 3.77 0.90
C PHE A 109 -5.72 4.09 -0.24
N PRO A 110 -5.39 5.03 -1.13
CA PRO A 110 -6.26 5.44 -2.21
C PRO A 110 -6.59 4.27 -3.16
N LEU A 111 -7.88 4.11 -3.47
CA LEU A 111 -8.34 3.12 -4.43
C LEU A 111 -7.84 3.44 -5.83
N ASN A 112 -7.42 2.41 -6.56
CA ASN A 112 -6.96 2.51 -7.94
C ASN A 112 -7.13 1.16 -8.67
N ASN A 113 -6.91 1.15 -9.98
CA ASN A 113 -7.04 -0.05 -10.83
C ASN A 113 -5.69 -0.71 -11.18
N PHE A 114 -4.56 -0.13 -10.78
CA PHE A 114 -3.23 -0.61 -11.13
C PHE A 114 -2.59 -1.46 -10.04
N SER A 115 -3.00 -1.36 -8.77
CA SER A 115 -2.32 -2.03 -7.65
C SER A 115 -2.27 -3.54 -7.77
N LEU A 116 -3.41 -4.20 -7.96
CA LEU A 116 -3.41 -5.66 -8.14
C LEU A 116 -2.92 -6.09 -9.54
N LYS A 117 -2.94 -5.19 -10.52
CA LYS A 117 -2.48 -5.49 -11.88
C LYS A 117 -0.96 -5.52 -11.94
N HIS A 118 -0.34 -4.43 -11.51
CA HIS A 118 1.08 -4.14 -11.66
C HIS A 118 1.88 -4.22 -10.35
N GLY A 119 1.25 -4.55 -9.21
CA GLY A 119 1.96 -4.67 -7.93
C GLY A 119 2.41 -3.35 -7.31
N LEU A 120 1.85 -2.22 -7.74
CA LEU A 120 2.19 -0.88 -7.27
C LEU A 120 1.11 -0.33 -6.32
N PHE A 121 1.45 -0.11 -5.06
CA PHE A 121 0.50 0.36 -4.04
C PHE A 121 0.85 1.75 -3.55
N LEU A 122 -0.13 2.66 -3.54
CA LEU A 122 0.04 4.00 -2.99
C LEU A 122 -0.33 4.01 -1.51
N VAL A 123 0.54 4.59 -0.69
CA VAL A 123 0.32 4.79 0.74
C VAL A 123 0.62 6.24 1.09
N ARG A 124 -0.29 6.90 1.81
CA ARG A 124 -0.02 8.21 2.41
C ARG A 124 0.44 8.02 3.85
N LEU A 125 1.60 8.57 4.18
CA LEU A 125 2.11 8.60 5.54
C LEU A 125 1.93 10.00 6.11
N VAL A 126 1.46 10.06 7.36
CA VAL A 126 1.39 11.31 8.13
C VAL A 126 2.58 11.30 9.07
N LEU A 127 3.47 12.27 8.91
CA LEU A 127 4.64 12.48 9.75
C LEU A 127 4.39 13.62 10.74
#